data_AF-A0A2V5P2T5-F1
#
_entry.id   AF-A0A2V5P2T5-F1
#
_cell.length_a   1.000
_cell.length_b   1.000
_cell.length_c   1.000
_cell.angle_alpha   90.00
_cell.angle_beta   90.00
_cell.angle_gamma   90.00
#
_symmetry.space_group_name_H-M   'P 1'
#
loop_
_entity.id
_entity.type
_entity.pdbx_description
1 polymer ?
#
loop_
_entity_poly.entity_id
_entity_poly.type
_entity_poly.pdbx_seq_one_letter_code
_entity_poly.pdbx_strand_id
1 'polypeptide(L)'
;FGIPFVLGTLLFGSIAVMSVCGKVVVTVDGDDGAIFTGVGPIGWRRKFNWREVSAIRRTEKYGNRGSVLQQITFEGQKRLNFAAGVKDERLDFLFRALRRKWRESGR
;
A
#
# COMPACT_ATOMS: atom_id res chain seq x y z
N PHE A 1 -33.12 -10.49 12.39
CA PHE A 1 -32.23 -11.47 11.73
C PHE A 1 -31.45 -10.94 10.51
N GLY A 2 -31.75 -9.78 9.91
CA GLY A 2 -31.05 -9.33 8.68
C GLY A 2 -29.72 -8.58 8.88
N ILE A 3 -29.61 -7.75 9.92
CA ILE A 3 -28.47 -6.82 10.09
C ILE A 3 -27.11 -7.55 10.21
N PRO A 4 -26.97 -8.66 10.98
CA PRO A 4 -25.70 -9.37 11.08
C PRO A 4 -25.28 -10.03 9.75
N PHE A 5 -26.24 -10.55 8.99
CA PHE A 5 -25.98 -11.19 7.71
C PHE A 5 -25.53 -10.18 6.66
N VAL A 6 -26.23 -9.04 6.55
CA VAL A 6 -25.88 -7.96 5.61
C VAL A 6 -24.49 -7.38 5.93
N LEU A 7 -24.19 -7.16 7.22
CA LEU A 7 -22.86 -6.71 7.64
C LEU A 7 -21.77 -7.73 7.30
N GLY A 8 -22.03 -9.02 7.55
CA GLY A 8 -21.11 -10.10 7.19
C GLY A 8 -20.83 -10.15 5.69
N THR A 9 -21.88 -10.15 4.86
CA THR A 9 -21.74 -10.16 3.41
C THR A 9 -21.00 -8.93 2.89
N LEU A 10 -21.25 -7.74 3.45
CA LEU A 10 -20.53 -6.53 3.06
C LEU A 10 -19.04 -6.59 3.40
N LEU A 11 -18.69 -7.09 4.60
CA LEU A 11 -17.31 -7.26 5.06
C LEU A 11 -16.57 -8.31 4.22
N PHE A 12 -17.11 -9.53 4.14
CA PHE A 12 -16.49 -10.62 3.40
C PHE A 12 -16.49 -10.38 1.88
N GLY A 13 -17.54 -9.77 1.34
CA GLY A 13 -17.60 -9.35 -0.05
C GLY A 13 -16.54 -8.31 -0.39
N SER A 14 -16.34 -7.30 0.47
CA SER A 14 -15.28 -6.30 0.28
C SER A 14 -13.88 -6.92 0.36
N ILE A 15 -13.66 -7.87 1.28
CA ILE A 15 -12.40 -8.62 1.39
C ILE A 15 -12.17 -9.45 0.13
N ALA A 16 -13.18 -10.22 -0.33
CA ALA A 16 -13.09 -11.04 -1.53
C ALA A 16 -12.77 -10.20 -2.78
N VAL A 17 -13.45 -9.06 -2.93
CA VAL A 17 -13.21 -8.12 -4.03
C VAL A 17 -11.80 -7.52 -3.96
N MET A 18 -11.30 -7.18 -2.77
CA MET A 18 -9.89 -6.78 -2.56
C MET A 18 -8.90 -7.91 -2.84
N SER A 19 -9.25 -9.16 -2.53
CA SER A 19 -8.39 -10.32 -2.77
C SER A 19 -8.23 -10.65 -4.26
N VAL A 20 -9.28 -10.46 -5.06
CA VAL A 20 -9.28 -10.76 -6.49
C VAL A 20 -8.85 -9.55 -7.33
N CYS A 21 -9.37 -8.36 -7.02
CA CYS A 21 -9.24 -7.16 -7.85
C CYS A 21 -8.45 -6.02 -7.17
N GLY A 22 -7.92 -6.26 -5.97
CA GLY A 22 -7.12 -5.29 -5.23
C GLY A 22 -5.80 -4.97 -5.91
N LYS A 23 -5.55 -3.67 -6.10
CA LYS A 23 -4.29 -3.14 -6.60
C LYS A 23 -3.73 -2.05 -5.68
N VAL A 24 -2.41 -2.08 -5.53
CA VAL A 24 -1.63 -0.98 -4.99
C VAL A 24 -0.91 -0.34 -6.16
N VAL A 25 -1.20 0.94 -6.41
CA VAL A 25 -0.58 1.70 -7.50
C VAL A 25 0.20 2.85 -6.88
N VAL A 26 1.48 2.92 -7.18
CA VAL A 26 2.32 4.06 -6.81
C VAL A 26 2.62 4.84 -8.08
N THR A 27 2.18 6.09 -8.11
CA THR A 27 2.44 7.03 -9.21
C THR A 27 3.42 8.07 -8.72
N VAL A 28 4.42 8.37 -9.54
CA VAL A 28 5.43 9.40 -9.29
C VAL A 28 5.55 10.21 -10.57
N ASP A 29 5.22 11.49 -10.47
CA ASP A 29 5.22 12.48 -11.55
C ASP A 29 6.01 13.72 -11.09
N GLY A 30 7.26 13.82 -11.55
CA GLY A 30 8.21 14.81 -11.05
C GLY A 30 8.43 14.70 -9.53
N ASP A 31 8.15 15.80 -8.83
CA ASP A 31 8.22 15.89 -7.36
C ASP A 31 6.92 15.42 -6.67
N ASP A 32 5.83 15.20 -7.42
CA ASP A 32 4.56 14.75 -6.86
C ASP A 32 4.41 13.23 -6.91
N GLY A 33 3.90 12.66 -5.82
CA GLY A 33 3.65 11.24 -5.66
C GLY A 33 2.21 10.96 -5.20
N ALA A 34 1.65 9.84 -5.65
CA ALA A 34 0.37 9.35 -5.17
C ALA A 34 0.39 7.84 -5.00
N ILE A 35 -0.11 7.37 -3.86
CA ILE A 35 -0.32 5.96 -3.57
C ILE A 35 -1.82 5.70 -3.55
N PHE A 36 -2.27 4.78 -4.40
CA PHE A 36 -3.64 4.28 -4.42
C PHE A 36 -3.66 2.85 -3.90
N THR A 37 -4.58 2.55 -2.99
CA THR A 37 -4.88 1.19 -2.52
C THR A 37 -6.37 0.97 -2.59
N GLY A 38 -6.81 0.02 -3.42
CA GLY A 38 -8.23 -0.28 -3.59
C GLY A 38 -8.52 -1.22 -4.75
N VAL A 39 -9.79 -1.27 -5.14
CA VAL A 39 -10.31 -2.07 -6.24
C VAL A 39 -10.96 -1.16 -7.28
N GLY A 40 -10.51 -1.25 -8.53
CA GLY A 40 -11.04 -0.41 -9.60
C GLY A 40 -10.90 1.09 -9.25
N PRO A 41 -11.97 1.91 -9.36
CA PRO A 41 -11.96 3.32 -8.99
C PRO A 41 -12.17 3.59 -7.49
N ILE A 42 -12.53 2.57 -6.70
CA ILE A 42 -12.87 2.70 -5.28
C ILE A 42 -11.64 2.34 -4.44
N GLY A 43 -11.15 3.29 -3.66
CA GLY A 43 -9.99 3.07 -2.81
C GLY A 43 -9.48 4.32 -2.13
N TRP A 44 -8.41 4.14 -1.38
CA TRP A 44 -7.74 5.20 -0.65
C TRP A 44 -6.59 5.75 -1.49
N ARG A 45 -6.63 7.05 -1.78
CA ARG A 45 -5.53 7.76 -2.43
C ARG A 45 -4.83 8.66 -1.43
N ARG A 46 -3.54 8.47 -1.25
CA ARG A 46 -2.68 9.32 -0.41
C ARG A 46 -1.65 10.01 -1.30
N LYS A 47 -1.70 11.34 -1.35
CA LYS A 47 -0.69 12.17 -2.02
C LYS A 47 0.51 12.35 -1.10
N PHE A 48 1.70 12.43 -1.68
CA PHE A 48 2.94 12.67 -0.97
C PHE A 48 3.95 13.35 -1.90
N ASN A 49 4.93 14.05 -1.34
CA ASN A 49 5.98 14.67 -2.12
C ASN A 49 7.13 13.66 -2.30
N TRP A 50 7.46 13.30 -3.55
CA TRP A 50 8.53 12.38 -3.89
C TRP A 50 9.91 12.94 -3.53
N ARG A 51 10.08 14.26 -3.55
CA ARG A 51 11.32 14.94 -3.15
C ARG A 51 11.61 14.81 -1.67
N GLU A 52 10.57 14.78 -0.84
CA GLU A 52 10.70 14.64 0.62
C GLU A 52 11.02 13.19 1.05
N VAL A 53 10.96 12.21 0.15
CA VAL A 53 11.30 10.81 0.44
C VAL A 53 12.83 10.65 0.47
N SER A 54 13.36 10.39 1.66
CA SER A 54 14.77 10.16 1.91
C SER A 54 15.17 8.69 1.84
N ALA A 55 14.27 7.77 2.17
CA ALA A 55 14.54 6.34 2.06
C ALA A 55 13.26 5.52 1.84
N ILE A 56 13.42 4.38 1.18
CA ILE A 56 12.36 3.40 0.97
C ILE A 56 12.76 2.13 1.72
N ARG A 57 11.98 1.74 2.73
CA ARG A 57 12.24 0.57 3.58
C ARG A 57 11.09 -0.42 3.55
N ARG A 58 11.43 -1.69 3.72
CA ARG A 58 10.48 -2.75 4.05
C ARG A 58 10.37 -2.77 5.57
N THR A 59 9.17 -2.60 6.10
CA THR A 59 8.94 -2.63 7.55
C THR A 59 7.85 -3.61 7.88
N GLU A 60 7.81 -3.98 9.16
CA GLU A 60 6.80 -4.88 9.69
C GLU A 60 5.73 -4.08 10.42
N LYS A 61 4.48 -4.50 10.26
CA LYS A 61 3.32 -4.00 10.98
C LYS A 61 2.87 -5.06 11.97
N TYR A 62 3.00 -4.77 13.25
CA TYR A 62 2.45 -5.62 14.31
C TYR A 62 0.94 -5.36 14.45
N GLY A 63 0.15 -6.43 14.32
CA GLY A 63 -1.30 -6.43 14.53
C GLY A 63 -1.70 -6.90 15.93
N ASN A 64 -3.00 -6.83 16.23
CA ASN A 64 -3.57 -6.97 17.59
C ASN A 64 -3.49 -8.39 18.21
N ARG A 65 -2.82 -9.36 17.57
CA ARG A 65 -2.65 -10.75 18.03
C ARG A 65 -1.29 -11.35 17.64
N GLY A 66 -0.24 -10.52 17.60
CA GLY A 66 1.10 -10.97 17.18
C GLY A 66 1.22 -11.27 15.68
N SER A 67 0.20 -10.95 14.88
CA SER A 67 0.27 -11.07 13.42
C SER A 67 1.23 -10.02 12.88
N VAL A 68 2.30 -10.46 12.21
CA VAL A 68 3.26 -9.58 11.55
C VAL A 68 2.91 -9.49 10.08
N LEU A 69 2.64 -8.28 9.58
CA LEU A 69 2.41 -8.03 8.16
C LEU A 69 3.55 -7.19 7.61
N GLN A 70 4.12 -7.61 6.48
CA GLN A 70 5.10 -6.78 5.79
C GLN A 70 4.42 -5.64 5.04
N GLN A 71 5.08 -4.48 5.02
CA GLN A 71 4.62 -3.27 4.35
C GLN A 71 5.82 -2.48 3.80
N ILE A 72 5.55 -1.55 2.88
CA ILE A 72 6.55 -0.59 2.40
C ILE A 72 6.35 0.72 3.14
N THR A 73 7.46 1.29 3.60
CA THR A 73 7.53 2.58 4.27
C THR A 73 8.38 3.53 3.45
N PHE A 74 7.81 4.67 3.11
CA PHE A 74 8.57 5.85 2.71
C PHE A 74 8.96 6.63 3.96
N GLU A 75 10.26 6.77 4.16
CA GLU A 75 10.88 7.62 5.17
C GLU A 75 11.25 8.95 4.51
N GLY A 76 11.06 10.04 5.24
CA GLY A 76 11.14 11.39 4.72
C GLY A 76 10.62 12.38 5.76
N GLN A 77 10.14 13.54 5.32
CA GLN A 77 9.49 14.50 6.22
C GLN A 77 8.20 13.92 6.84
N LYS A 78 7.48 13.07 6.10
CA LYS A 78 6.33 12.31 6.60
C LYS A 78 6.54 10.83 6.34
N ARG A 79 6.37 10.02 7.38
CA ARG A 79 6.40 8.56 7.26
C ARG A 79 5.11 8.07 6.61
N LEU A 80 5.22 7.41 5.45
CA LEU A 80 4.06 6.90 4.72
C LEU A 80 4.16 5.39 4.57
N ASN A 81 3.25 4.68 5.22
CA ASN A 81 3.17 3.22 5.22
C ASN A 81 2.04 2.75 4.29
N PHE A 82 2.34 1.81 3.39
CA PHE A 82 1.41 1.27 2.41
C PHE A 82 1.75 -0.18 2.03
N ALA A 83 0.87 -0.82 1.23
CA ALA A 83 0.99 -2.21 0.82
C ALA A 83 0.98 -3.25 1.95
N ALA A 84 0.49 -2.89 3.14
CA ALA A 84 0.30 -3.86 4.23
C ALA A 84 -0.71 -4.95 3.82
N GLY A 85 -0.32 -6.22 3.92
CA GLY A 85 -1.17 -7.36 3.55
C GLY A 85 -1.10 -7.75 2.07
N VAL A 86 -0.22 -7.14 1.27
CA VAL A 86 0.13 -7.64 -0.06
C VAL A 86 1.03 -8.88 0.08
N LYS A 87 0.83 -9.89 -0.77
CA LYS A 87 1.70 -11.09 -0.81
C LYS A 87 3.17 -10.70 -0.99
N ASP A 88 4.07 -11.43 -0.34
CA ASP A 88 5.50 -11.10 -0.30
C ASP A 88 6.16 -10.96 -1.68
N GLU A 89 5.76 -11.77 -2.66
CA GLU A 89 6.30 -11.71 -4.03
C GLU A 89 5.95 -10.38 -4.71
N ARG A 90 4.68 -9.96 -4.60
CA ARG A 90 4.19 -8.69 -5.15
C ARG A 90 4.82 -7.51 -4.41
N LEU A 91 5.01 -7.65 -3.10
CA LEU A 91 5.64 -6.63 -2.27
C LEU A 91 7.13 -6.49 -2.60
N ASP A 92 7.82 -7.60 -2.86
CA ASP A 92 9.22 -7.61 -3.29
C ASP A 92 9.39 -6.98 -4.68
N PHE A 93 8.52 -7.34 -5.63
CA PHE A 93 8.49 -6.70 -6.94
C PHE A 93 8.29 -5.19 -6.83
N LEU A 94 7.29 -4.75 -6.06
CA LEU A 94 7.00 -3.34 -5.85
C LEU A 94 8.18 -2.61 -5.19
N PHE A 95 8.80 -3.22 -4.18
CA PHE A 95 9.98 -2.66 -3.51
C PHE A 95 11.16 -2.51 -4.45
N ARG A 96 11.48 -3.52 -5.27
CA ARG A 96 12.56 -3.46 -6.26
C ARG A 96 12.28 -2.38 -7.32
N ALA A 97 11.05 -2.31 -7.82
CA ALA A 97 10.66 -1.30 -8.81
C ALA A 97 10.79 0.12 -8.25
N LEU A 98 10.31 0.36 -7.02
CA LEU A 98 10.44 1.64 -6.34
C LEU A 98 11.90 2.01 -6.08
N ARG A 99 12.71 1.06 -5.63
CA ARG A 99 14.14 1.27 -5.37
C ARG A 99 14.94 1.55 -6.64
N ARG A 100 14.55 0.95 -7.77
CA ARG A 100 15.12 1.26 -9.08
C ARG A 100 14.76 2.70 -9.49
N LYS A 101 13.48 3.06 -9.44
CA LYS A 101 13.02 4.40 -9.79
C LYS A 101 13.62 5.50 -8.90
N TRP A 102 13.84 5.19 -7.62
CA TRP A 102 14.53 6.10 -6.69
C TRP A 102 15.99 6.36 -7.09
N ARG A 103 16.74 5.31 -7.47
CA ARG A 103 18.11 5.44 -7.98
C ARG A 103 18.20 6.20 -9.30
N GLU A 104 17.27 5.96 -10.22
CA GLU A 104 17.19 6.67 -11.50
C GLU A 104 16.92 8.17 -11.32
N SER A 105 16.32 8.56 -10.19
CA SER A 105 16.07 9.97 -9.84
C SER A 105 17.32 10.70 -9.33
N GLY A 106 18.51 10.09 -9.41
CA GLY A 106 19.79 10.71 -9.01
C GLY A 106 20.00 10.81 -7.50
N ARG A 107 19.35 9.95 -6.72
CA ARG A 107 19.44 9.87 -5.24
C ARG A 107 19.88 8.48 -4.77
#